data_AF-A0A2P9GKN6-F1
#
_entry.id   AF-A0A2P9GKN6-F1
#
_cell.length_a   1.000
_cell.length_b   1.000
_cell.length_c   1.000
_cell.angle_alpha   90.00
_cell.angle_beta   90.00
_cell.angle_gamma   90.00
#
_symmetry.space_group_name_H-M   'P 1'
#
loop_
_entity.id
_entity.type
_entity.pdbx_description
1 polymer ?
#
loop_
_entity_poly.entity_id
_entity_poly.type
_entity_poly.pdbx_seq_one_letter_code
_entity_poly.pdbx_strand_id
1 'polypeptide(L)'
;MKENDKNKLNVFSAENTKSDKSSRTQRRTPNEPNQLGYINASKDLETAVIKSDKPITKEEVAKHNKKDDAWIIYENKVYEITHYLKHHPGGERILSRKAGKDITKYVKKMHPWVNIEQILKHSFIGYVEV
;
A
#
# COMPACT_ATOMS: atom_id res chain seq x y z
N MET A 1 -21.07 31.89 -51.35
CA MET A 1 -19.72 32.48 -51.42
C MET A 1 -18.96 31.91 -50.22
N LYS A 2 -18.10 30.90 -50.42
CA LYS A 2 -16.62 30.97 -50.49
C LYS A 2 -16.00 31.76 -49.33
N GLU A 3 -14.90 31.40 -48.65
CA GLU A 3 -14.04 30.22 -48.51
C GLU A 3 -12.95 30.61 -47.48
N ASN A 4 -12.50 29.64 -46.66
CA ASN A 4 -11.21 29.50 -45.93
C ASN A 4 -10.50 30.68 -45.24
N ASP A 5 -10.02 30.44 -44.01
CA ASP A 5 -8.57 30.23 -43.79
C ASP A 5 -8.21 29.55 -42.44
N LYS A 6 -7.64 28.34 -42.56
CA LYS A 6 -6.36 27.84 -41.99
C LYS A 6 -6.10 27.80 -40.46
N ASN A 7 -6.08 26.55 -39.97
CA ASN A 7 -4.86 25.82 -39.55
C ASN A 7 -4.15 26.19 -38.21
N LYS A 8 -4.23 25.29 -37.20
CA LYS A 8 -3.09 24.43 -36.78
C LYS A 8 -3.42 23.44 -35.65
N LEU A 9 -3.46 22.18 -36.04
CA LEU A 9 -2.95 20.95 -35.43
C LEU A 9 -2.01 21.03 -34.19
N ASN A 10 -2.35 20.22 -33.18
CA ASN A 10 -1.63 19.00 -32.74
C ASN A 10 -0.69 19.01 -31.51
N VAL A 11 -0.69 17.81 -30.89
CA VAL A 11 0.36 17.04 -30.18
C VAL A 11 0.92 17.43 -28.81
N PHE A 12 0.76 16.47 -27.88
CA PHE A 12 1.81 15.83 -27.09
C PHE A 12 3.26 16.22 -27.47
N SER A 13 3.97 16.86 -26.54
CA SER A 13 5.36 16.56 -26.10
C SER A 13 5.81 17.71 -25.19
N ALA A 14 5.92 17.46 -23.89
CA ALA A 14 7.14 17.06 -23.22
C ALA A 14 8.08 18.24 -22.93
N GLU A 15 8.11 18.68 -21.68
CA GLU A 15 9.35 19.13 -21.06
C GLU A 15 9.56 18.41 -19.72
N ASN A 16 10.44 17.43 -19.83
CA ASN A 16 11.15 16.75 -18.77
C ASN A 16 12.24 17.71 -18.24
N THR A 17 12.06 18.31 -17.07
CA THR A 17 13.18 18.89 -16.33
C THR A 17 13.57 17.93 -15.21
N LYS A 18 14.67 17.20 -15.48
CA LYS A 18 15.44 16.45 -14.49
C LYS A 18 15.76 17.38 -13.30
N SER A 19 15.47 16.94 -12.08
CA SER A 19 16.16 17.43 -10.89
C SER A 19 16.93 16.28 -10.25
N ASP A 20 18.23 16.49 -10.18
CA ASP A 20 19.28 15.56 -9.82
C ASP A 20 19.21 14.96 -8.41
N LYS A 21 19.95 13.86 -8.30
CA LYS A 21 20.30 13.05 -7.13
C LYS A 21 20.67 13.89 -5.88
N SER A 22 20.08 13.56 -4.73
CA SER A 22 20.79 13.61 -3.44
C SER A 22 20.02 12.86 -2.35
N SER A 23 20.68 11.87 -1.76
CA SER A 23 20.34 11.26 -0.49
C SER A 23 20.30 12.32 0.62
N ARG A 24 19.11 12.67 1.10
CA ARG A 24 18.94 13.44 2.33
C ARG A 24 17.61 13.02 2.98
N THR A 25 17.70 12.44 4.17
CA THR A 25 16.55 12.08 5.00
C THR A 25 15.67 13.32 5.16
N GLN A 26 14.58 13.41 4.40
CA GLN A 26 13.57 14.42 4.67
C GLN A 26 13.05 14.13 6.08
N ARG A 27 13.28 15.07 7.00
CA ARG A 27 12.74 14.97 8.36
C ARG A 27 11.23 14.97 8.22
N ARG A 28 10.60 13.87 8.62
CA ARG A 28 9.14 13.76 8.68
C ARG A 28 8.60 14.92 9.52
N THR A 29 7.59 15.62 9.02
CA THR A 29 6.93 16.66 9.79
C THR A 29 6.24 16.05 11.03
N PRO A 30 6.09 16.79 12.15
CA PRO A 30 5.54 16.24 13.40
C PRO A 30 4.14 15.61 13.27
N ASN A 31 3.37 15.99 12.25
CA ASN A 31 2.00 15.51 12.01
C ASN A 31 1.91 14.47 10.89
N GLU A 32 3.03 13.95 10.38
CA GLU A 32 3.01 12.93 9.34
C GLU A 32 2.56 11.55 9.87
N PRO A 33 1.77 10.80 9.07
CA PRO A 33 1.40 9.43 9.40
C PRO A 33 2.64 8.57 9.67
N ASN A 34 2.68 7.97 10.83
CA ASN A 34 3.77 7.08 11.24
C ASN A 34 3.23 5.78 11.83
N GLN A 35 4.11 4.79 11.91
CA GLN A 35 3.75 3.44 12.34
C GLN A 35 3.24 3.39 13.79
N LEU A 36 3.74 4.25 14.68
CA LEU A 36 3.25 4.34 16.06
C LEU A 36 1.81 4.92 16.10
N GLY A 37 1.55 5.95 15.30
CA GLY A 37 0.21 6.52 15.14
C GLY A 37 -0.79 5.49 14.61
N TYR A 38 -0.36 4.61 13.69
CA TYR A 38 -1.19 3.49 13.25
C TYR A 38 -1.49 2.53 14.41
N ILE A 39 -0.48 2.07 15.15
CA ILE A 39 -0.68 1.12 16.26
C ILE A 39 -1.66 1.67 17.32
N ASN A 40 -1.61 2.98 17.58
CA ASN A 40 -2.53 3.62 18.52
C ASN A 40 -3.97 3.67 17.97
N ALA A 41 -4.14 3.97 16.69
CA ALA A 41 -5.45 4.09 16.04
C ALA A 41 -6.05 2.75 15.58
N SER A 42 -5.22 1.72 15.36
CA SER A 42 -5.65 0.46 14.75
C SER A 42 -6.53 -0.39 15.67
N LYS A 43 -6.58 -0.09 16.97
CA LYS A 43 -7.49 -0.76 17.91
C LYS A 43 -8.95 -0.70 17.47
N ASP A 44 -9.35 0.43 16.89
CA ASP A 44 -10.73 0.62 16.40
C ASP A 44 -11.01 -0.24 15.15
N LEU A 45 -9.96 -0.58 14.38
CA LEU A 45 -10.07 -1.43 13.20
C LEU A 45 -10.42 -2.88 13.55
N GLU A 46 -10.11 -3.35 14.76
CA GLU A 46 -10.41 -4.74 15.15
C GLU A 46 -11.91 -5.05 15.09
N THR A 47 -12.76 -4.03 15.30
CA THR A 47 -14.22 -4.18 15.19
C THR A 47 -14.74 -3.99 13.76
N ALA A 48 -14.01 -3.28 12.92
CA ALA A 48 -14.39 -3.00 11.53
C ALA A 48 -13.94 -4.10 10.55
N VAL A 49 -12.87 -4.82 10.88
CA VAL A 49 -12.33 -5.90 10.04
C VAL A 49 -13.13 -7.18 10.26
N ILE A 50 -13.75 -7.68 9.20
CA ILE A 50 -14.49 -8.93 9.21
C ILE A 50 -13.48 -10.09 9.23
N LYS A 51 -13.39 -10.80 10.35
CA LYS A 51 -12.56 -12.00 10.47
C LYS A 51 -13.22 -13.17 9.72
N SER A 52 -12.40 -14.01 9.11
CA SER A 52 -12.84 -15.22 8.42
C SER A 52 -12.39 -16.47 9.18
N ASP A 53 -13.35 -17.31 9.56
CA ASP A 53 -13.09 -18.63 10.13
C ASP A 53 -12.74 -19.68 9.06
N LYS A 54 -12.98 -19.36 7.79
CA LYS A 54 -12.64 -20.23 6.65
C LYS A 54 -11.28 -19.83 6.05
N PRO A 55 -10.51 -20.80 5.53
CA PRO A 55 -9.31 -20.52 4.76
C PRO A 55 -9.61 -19.60 3.58
N ILE A 56 -8.73 -18.62 3.37
CA ILE A 56 -8.83 -17.61 2.31
C ILE A 56 -7.92 -18.03 1.16
N THR A 57 -8.44 -18.06 -0.06
CA THR A 57 -7.63 -18.41 -1.22
C THR A 57 -6.75 -17.24 -1.65
N LYS A 58 -5.65 -17.53 -2.35
CA LYS A 58 -4.77 -16.47 -2.88
C LYS A 58 -5.48 -15.62 -3.93
N GLU A 59 -6.42 -16.23 -4.66
CA GLU A 59 -7.26 -15.59 -5.66
C GLU A 59 -8.21 -14.58 -5.01
N GLU A 60 -8.74 -14.88 -3.82
CA GLU A 60 -9.55 -13.93 -3.06
C GLU A 60 -8.71 -12.72 -2.65
N VAL A 61 -7.55 -12.95 -2.02
CA VAL A 61 -6.64 -11.86 -1.64
C VAL A 61 -6.27 -10.99 -2.84
N ALA A 62 -6.05 -11.58 -4.02
CA ALA A 62 -5.67 -10.86 -5.23
C ALA A 62 -6.72 -9.84 -5.72
N LYS A 63 -7.99 -9.97 -5.32
CA LYS A 63 -9.06 -9.00 -5.62
C LYS A 63 -8.88 -7.69 -4.85
N HIS A 64 -8.33 -7.77 -3.64
CA HIS A 64 -8.09 -6.64 -2.72
C HIS A 64 -6.73 -6.00 -3.01
N ASN A 65 -6.61 -5.35 -4.17
CA ASN A 65 -5.35 -4.82 -4.70
C ASN A 65 -5.34 -3.30 -4.94
N LYS A 66 -6.33 -2.59 -4.40
CA LYS A 66 -6.52 -1.14 -4.60
C LYS A 66 -6.15 -0.38 -3.34
N LYS A 67 -6.01 0.95 -3.42
CA LYS A 67 -5.58 1.76 -2.28
C LYS A 67 -6.63 1.90 -1.18
N ASP A 68 -7.89 1.79 -1.55
CA ASP A 68 -9.08 1.83 -0.72
C ASP A 68 -9.57 0.43 -0.31
N ASP A 69 -8.94 -0.61 -0.86
CA ASP A 69 -9.22 -2.02 -0.58
C ASP A 69 -7.95 -2.86 -0.85
N ALA A 70 -7.07 -2.90 0.14
CA ALA A 70 -5.74 -3.52 0.05
C ALA A 70 -5.56 -4.62 1.08
N TRP A 71 -5.39 -5.86 0.62
CA TRP A 71 -4.97 -6.97 1.47
C TRP A 71 -3.56 -7.45 1.11
N ILE A 72 -2.88 -8.08 2.07
CA ILE A 72 -1.61 -8.77 1.83
C ILE A 72 -1.59 -10.11 2.55
N ILE A 73 -0.69 -11.00 2.09
CA ILE A 73 -0.34 -12.23 2.80
C ILE A 73 1.04 -12.06 3.42
N TYR A 74 1.16 -12.41 4.71
CA TYR A 74 2.43 -12.53 5.41
C TYR A 74 2.41 -13.78 6.28
N GLU A 75 3.32 -14.72 6.03
CA GLU A 75 3.44 -15.99 6.77
C GLU A 75 2.11 -16.74 6.91
N ASN A 76 1.44 -16.94 5.76
CA ASN A 76 0.13 -17.61 5.63
C ASN A 76 -1.03 -16.91 6.37
N LYS A 77 -0.85 -15.68 6.84
CA LYS A 77 -1.89 -14.84 7.44
C LYS A 77 -2.28 -13.73 6.47
N VAL A 78 -3.57 -13.45 6.39
CA VAL A 78 -4.14 -12.37 5.58
C VAL A 78 -4.40 -11.16 6.46
N TYR A 79 -3.93 -9.99 6.00
CA TYR A 79 -4.13 -8.72 6.69
C TYR A 79 -4.74 -7.69 5.74
N GLU A 80 -5.72 -6.96 6.26
CA GLU A 80 -6.22 -5.70 5.70
C GLU A 80 -5.16 -4.61 5.97
N ILE A 81 -4.76 -3.85 4.96
CA ILE A 81 -3.70 -2.84 5.10
C ILE A 81 -4.07 -1.47 4.54
N THR A 82 -5.30 -1.24 4.08
CA THR A 82 -5.78 0.01 3.50
C THR A 82 -5.40 1.21 4.36
N HIS A 83 -5.71 1.14 5.66
CA HIS A 83 -5.37 2.21 6.60
C HIS A 83 -3.87 2.27 6.92
N TYR A 84 -3.17 1.14 6.88
CA TYR A 84 -1.73 1.09 7.15
C TYR A 84 -0.88 1.69 6.03
N LEU A 85 -1.37 1.71 4.79
CA LEU A 85 -0.63 2.18 3.61
C LEU A 85 0.05 3.54 3.82
N LYS A 86 -0.65 4.52 4.42
CA LYS A 86 -0.12 5.87 4.68
C LYS A 86 0.94 5.89 5.80
N HIS A 87 0.86 4.95 6.73
CA HIS A 87 1.72 4.86 7.91
C HIS A 87 2.99 4.03 7.68
N HIS A 88 3.07 3.33 6.56
CA HIS A 88 4.21 2.50 6.20
C HIS A 88 5.52 3.32 6.14
N PRO A 89 6.58 2.97 6.91
CA PRO A 89 7.82 3.74 6.95
C PRO A 89 8.54 3.89 5.60
N GLY A 90 8.46 2.86 4.74
CA GLY A 90 8.99 2.90 3.37
C GLY A 90 8.14 3.70 2.37
N GLY A 91 7.00 4.24 2.81
CA GLY A 91 6.07 5.03 2.01
C GLY A 91 4.95 4.21 1.35
N GLU A 92 3.80 4.86 1.18
CA GLU A 92 2.55 4.29 0.66
C GLU A 92 2.72 3.63 -0.71
N ARG A 93 3.42 4.31 -1.63
CA ARG A 93 3.56 3.85 -3.02
C ARG A 93 4.28 2.50 -3.14
N ILE A 94 5.18 2.19 -2.20
CA ILE A 94 5.93 0.94 -2.22
C ILE A 94 5.03 -0.22 -1.82
N LEU A 95 4.28 -0.05 -0.73
CA LEU A 95 3.41 -1.10 -0.19
C LEU A 95 2.16 -1.32 -1.05
N SER A 96 1.53 -0.25 -1.56
CA SER A 96 0.34 -0.35 -2.42
C SER A 96 0.57 -1.18 -3.70
N ARG A 97 1.78 -1.16 -4.28
CA ARG A 97 2.14 -2.03 -5.43
C ARG A 97 2.17 -3.52 -5.10
N LYS A 98 2.18 -3.85 -3.81
CA LYS A 98 2.18 -5.21 -3.28
C LYS A 98 0.80 -5.62 -2.73
N ALA A 99 -0.21 -4.76 -2.78
CA ALA A 99 -1.57 -5.13 -2.45
C ALA A 99 -2.02 -6.32 -3.33
N GLY A 100 -2.80 -7.22 -2.74
CA GLY A 100 -3.25 -8.46 -3.34
C GLY A 100 -2.19 -9.55 -3.46
N LYS A 101 -1.07 -9.48 -2.72
CA LYS A 101 0.07 -10.40 -2.89
C LYS A 101 0.64 -10.89 -1.56
N ASP A 102 1.37 -12.01 -1.65
CA ASP A 102 2.26 -12.48 -0.59
C ASP A 102 3.55 -11.66 -0.56
N ILE A 103 3.76 -10.99 0.57
CA ILE A 103 4.91 -10.12 0.81
C ILE A 103 5.97 -10.77 1.72
N THR A 104 5.78 -12.01 2.16
CA THR A 104 6.65 -12.71 3.12
C THR A 104 8.12 -12.64 2.72
N LYS A 105 8.44 -12.99 1.47
CA LYS A 105 9.83 -12.93 0.96
C LYS A 105 10.40 -11.51 0.95
N TYR A 106 9.58 -10.50 0.68
CA TYR A 106 10.00 -9.11 0.65
C TYR A 106 10.26 -8.58 2.06
N VAL A 107 9.36 -8.88 3.01
CA VAL A 107 9.53 -8.50 4.41
C VAL A 107 10.78 -9.18 4.98
N LYS A 108 10.97 -10.49 4.79
CA LYS A 108 12.16 -11.20 5.28
C LYS A 108 13.47 -10.64 4.74
N LYS A 109 13.45 -10.12 3.51
CA LYS A 109 14.64 -9.49 2.88
C LYS A 109 14.89 -8.06 3.36
N MET A 110 13.85 -7.24 3.45
CA MET A 110 13.98 -5.79 3.67
C MET A 110 13.81 -5.38 5.13
N HIS A 111 13.04 -6.14 5.90
CA HIS A 111 12.62 -5.85 7.27
C HIS A 111 12.70 -7.09 8.19
N PRO A 112 13.82 -7.84 8.22
CA PRO A 112 13.90 -9.13 8.93
C PRO A 112 13.63 -9.04 10.44
N TRP A 113 13.82 -7.87 11.04
CA TRP A 113 13.66 -7.65 12.48
C TRP A 113 12.33 -6.99 12.85
N VAL A 114 11.51 -6.65 11.87
CA VAL A 114 10.24 -5.94 12.11
C VAL A 114 9.15 -6.97 12.42
N ASN A 115 8.50 -6.81 13.58
CA ASN A 115 7.37 -7.63 13.94
C ASN A 115 6.09 -7.13 13.24
N ILE A 116 5.85 -7.66 12.03
CA ILE A 116 4.67 -7.33 11.21
C ILE A 116 3.38 -7.72 11.91
N GLU A 117 3.37 -8.87 12.60
CA GLU A 117 2.16 -9.37 13.28
C GLU A 117 1.70 -8.42 14.38
N GLN A 118 2.64 -7.85 15.13
CA GLN A 118 2.30 -6.88 16.18
C GLN A 118 1.81 -5.56 15.58
N ILE A 119 2.39 -5.10 14.47
CA ILE A 119 1.96 -3.86 13.81
C ILE A 119 0.55 -4.04 13.25
N LEU A 120 0.29 -5.13 12.54
CA LEU A 120 -0.98 -5.41 11.85
C LEU A 120 -1.98 -6.24 12.67
N LYS A 121 -1.75 -6.36 13.99
CA LYS A 121 -2.52 -7.24 14.88
C LYS A 121 -4.04 -7.06 14.73
N HIS A 122 -4.49 -5.81 14.70
CA HIS A 122 -5.91 -5.47 14.67
C HIS A 122 -6.52 -5.49 13.27
N SER A 123 -5.71 -5.71 12.22
CA SER A 123 -6.19 -5.83 10.85
C SER A 123 -6.08 -7.24 10.28
N PHE A 124 -5.88 -8.23 11.15
CA PHE A 124 -5.87 -9.64 10.80
C PHE A 124 -7.27 -10.11 10.38
N ILE A 125 -7.35 -10.74 9.21
CA ILE A 125 -8.59 -11.28 8.65
C ILE A 125 -8.69 -12.77 8.92
N GLY A 126 -7.64 -13.54 8.60
CA GLY A 126 -7.69 -15.00 8.66
C GLY A 126 -6.45 -15.67 8.07
N TYR A 127 -6.52 -16.98 7.89
CA TYR A 127 -5.42 -17.77 7.33
C TYR A 127 -5.64 -18.07 5.85
N VAL A 128 -4.53 -18.17 5.11
CA VAL A 128 -4.55 -18.62 3.71
C VAL A 128 -4.75 -20.13 3.66
N GLU A 129 -5.47 -20.61 2.66
CA GLU A 129 -5.54 -22.04 2.34
C GLU A 129 -4.15 -22.61 2.03
N VAL A 130 -3.80 -23.74 2.67
CA VAL A 130 -2.49 -24.40 2.56
C VAL A 130 -2.57 -25.62 1.67
#